data_AF-A0A914NBC4-F1
#
_entry.id   AF-A0A914NBC4-F1
#
_cell.length_a   1.000
_cell.length_b   1.000
_cell.length_c   1.000
_cell.angle_alpha   90.00
_cell.angle_beta   90.00
_cell.angle_gamma   90.00
#
_symmetry.space_group_name_H-M   'P 1'
#
loop_
_entity.id
_entity.type
_entity.pdbx_description
1 polymer ?
#
loop_
_entity_poly.entity_id
_entity_poly.type
_entity_poly.pdbx_seq_one_letter_code
_entity_poly.pdbx_strand_id
1 'polypeptide(L)'
;MEVICKSENDGILCFDTPESLFKWNGVGNITPYRHQSTYKLNNFNWNKAAKRPRTLVCHDHRGGYLEYESLQGITCTSLPNKDKEHQIPIYSFFHWWYIDVFVYFSHHLVTVPPDVWILAAHQHGVLILGTFIIESIALFNQCFSDDSITDKIVSSLVDLCKNMNFDGWLINIENAVDSVYLDRLEGFLRKLRRGLRDNVHNCTQVIWYDSVVNSGELCWQNELNKDNKLETLETSINVAPEQRNIGNYNQKIYDVTRTLVPFPVRRLKTLRRWFSAVDGFYTNYGWTECHLQQTLETFYKNFSDDKSLFDIYIGIDVFGRDCTGGWECFKPLELIRRYNFSAAIFAPGWICETCPKRDQKISLFDNSTRFWNLLKVSFLFFN
;
A
#
# COMPACT_ATOMS: atom_id res chain seq x y z
N MET A 1 -25.47 -17.11 16.55
CA MET A 1 -24.08 -17.16 16.05
C MET A 1 -23.29 -16.10 16.79
N GLU A 2 -22.49 -16.51 17.78
CA GLU A 2 -21.45 -15.65 18.34
C GLU A 2 -20.44 -15.36 17.24
N VAL A 3 -20.32 -14.09 16.86
CA VAL A 3 -19.24 -13.65 15.99
C VAL A 3 -18.06 -13.40 16.91
N ILE A 4 -17.12 -14.33 16.91
CA ILE A 4 -15.87 -14.21 17.65
C ILE A 4 -15.10 -13.06 16.99
N CYS A 5 -15.08 -11.89 17.62
CA CYS A 5 -13.94 -11.00 17.46
C CYS A 5 -12.78 -11.76 18.11
N LYS A 6 -11.80 -12.24 17.33
CA LYS A 6 -10.63 -12.88 17.91
C LYS A 6 -9.80 -11.83 18.65
N SER A 7 -10.17 -11.59 19.90
CA SER A 7 -9.29 -11.02 20.92
C SER A 7 -8.97 -12.12 21.94
N GLU A 8 -8.61 -13.31 21.49
CA GLU A 8 -8.08 -14.35 22.40
C GLU A 8 -6.77 -13.88 23.06
N ASN A 9 -6.11 -12.88 22.46
CA ASN A 9 -4.96 -12.16 23.04
C ASN A 9 -5.27 -10.65 23.05
N ASP A 10 -5.00 -9.99 24.18
CA ASP A 10 -5.26 -8.56 24.51
C ASP A 10 -4.52 -7.53 23.60
N GLY A 11 -4.20 -7.81 22.32
CA GLY A 11 -3.32 -6.96 21.51
C GLY A 11 -3.67 -6.72 20.05
N ILE A 12 -4.52 -7.54 19.44
CA ILE A 12 -4.71 -7.52 17.99
C ILE A 12 -6.15 -7.16 17.63
N LEU A 13 -6.30 -6.12 16.81
CA LEU A 13 -7.56 -5.75 16.19
C LEU A 13 -7.54 -6.16 14.71
N CYS A 14 -8.18 -7.28 14.40
CA CYS A 14 -8.34 -7.77 13.04
C CYS A 14 -9.77 -8.26 12.78
N PHE A 15 -10.13 -8.36 11.51
CA PHE A 15 -11.45 -8.77 11.06
C PHE A 15 -11.27 -9.76 9.91
N ASP A 16 -12.02 -10.87 9.93
CA ASP A 16 -11.98 -11.91 8.88
C ASP A 16 -13.19 -11.84 7.93
N THR A 17 -14.24 -11.11 8.31
CA THR A 17 -15.45 -10.95 7.48
C THR A 17 -15.99 -9.51 7.52
N PRO A 18 -16.71 -9.06 6.48
CA PRO A 18 -17.37 -7.76 6.49
C PRO A 18 -18.32 -7.57 7.67
N GLU A 19 -19.04 -8.62 8.09
CA GLU A 19 -19.96 -8.55 9.24
C GLU A 19 -19.22 -8.29 10.55
N SER A 20 -18.05 -8.89 10.74
CA SER A 20 -17.21 -8.63 11.92
C SER A 20 -16.70 -7.18 11.91
N LEU A 21 -16.27 -6.68 10.75
CA LEU A 21 -15.82 -5.30 10.56
C LEU A 21 -16.95 -4.30 10.86
N PHE A 22 -18.16 -4.55 10.36
CA PHE A 22 -19.32 -3.65 10.54
C PHE A 22 -19.84 -3.58 11.97
N LYS A 23 -19.48 -4.53 12.84
CA LYS A 23 -19.84 -4.51 14.25
C LYS A 23 -18.91 -3.63 15.08
N TRP A 24 -17.75 -3.27 14.54
CA TRP A 24 -16.84 -2.35 15.21
C TRP A 24 -17.47 -0.95 15.26
N ASN A 25 -17.61 -0.41 16.47
CA ASN A 25 -18.33 0.82 16.76
C ASN A 25 -17.42 1.88 17.41
N GLY A 26 -16.13 1.85 17.10
CA GLY A 26 -15.14 2.80 17.59
C GLY A 26 -14.65 2.57 19.02
N VAL A 27 -15.43 1.92 19.90
CA VAL A 27 -15.14 1.89 21.36
C VAL A 27 -15.66 0.64 22.11
N GLY A 28 -16.35 -0.32 21.48
CA GLY A 28 -17.08 -1.37 22.20
C GLY A 28 -16.32 -2.69 22.42
N ASN A 29 -16.02 -2.99 23.68
CA ASN A 29 -15.76 -4.32 24.28
C ASN A 29 -14.41 -5.03 24.05
N ILE A 30 -13.40 -4.39 23.46
CA ILE A 30 -12.05 -4.98 23.40
C ILE A 30 -11.21 -4.38 24.52
N THR A 31 -11.30 -5.00 25.70
CA THR A 31 -10.48 -4.77 26.91
C THR A 31 -10.59 -3.37 27.57
N PRO A 32 -10.31 -3.24 28.88
CA PRO A 32 -10.28 -1.94 29.58
C PRO A 32 -9.11 -1.03 29.16
N TYR A 33 -8.27 -1.46 28.21
CA TYR A 33 -7.14 -0.71 27.70
C TYR A 33 -7.51 -0.02 26.40
N ARG A 34 -7.46 1.31 26.40
CA ARG A 34 -7.85 2.14 25.24
C ARG A 34 -6.95 1.83 24.04
N HIS A 35 -7.55 1.30 22.97
CA HIS A 35 -7.03 1.19 21.60
C HIS A 35 -6.90 2.55 20.88
N GLN A 36 -6.51 3.61 21.59
CA GLN A 36 -6.42 4.94 20.98
C GLN A 36 -5.03 5.50 21.21
N SER A 37 -4.14 5.27 20.23
CA SER A 37 -2.89 6.00 20.13
C SER A 37 -3.20 7.50 20.02
N THR A 38 -3.01 8.23 21.12
CA THR A 38 -3.13 9.69 21.15
C THR A 38 -1.93 10.40 20.51
N TYR A 39 -0.95 9.63 20.02
CA TYR A 39 0.30 10.13 19.47
C TYR A 39 0.17 10.44 18.00
N LYS A 40 0.08 11.73 17.69
CA LYS A 40 0.08 12.22 16.31
C LYS A 40 1.39 11.85 15.62
N LEU A 41 1.31 11.60 14.31
CA LEU A 41 2.46 11.50 13.42
C LEU A 41 3.34 12.76 13.60
N ASN A 42 4.44 12.60 14.30
CA ASN A 42 5.36 13.69 14.60
C ASN A 42 6.50 13.62 13.59
N ASN A 43 6.95 14.78 13.10
CA ASN A 43 8.16 14.90 12.30
C ASN A 43 8.14 14.22 10.91
N PHE A 44 7.01 13.67 10.43
CA PHE A 44 6.92 13.20 9.05
C PHE A 44 7.06 14.39 8.09
N ASN A 45 8.17 14.41 7.35
CA ASN A 45 8.49 15.50 6.43
C ASN A 45 8.07 15.14 5.01
N TRP A 46 6.82 15.43 4.67
CA TRP A 46 6.29 15.18 3.32
C TRP A 46 7.06 15.93 2.23
N ASN A 47 7.55 17.14 2.51
CA ASN A 47 8.36 17.90 1.56
C ASN A 47 9.67 17.18 1.20
N LYS A 48 10.25 16.43 2.14
CA LYS A 48 11.41 15.58 1.89
C LYS A 48 10.98 14.30 1.16
N ALA A 49 9.95 13.62 1.66
CA ALA A 49 9.47 12.35 1.10
C ALA A 49 9.00 12.47 -0.36
N ALA A 50 8.42 13.61 -0.75
CA ALA A 50 7.95 13.86 -2.12
C ALA A 50 9.07 14.13 -3.14
N LYS A 51 10.32 14.35 -2.68
CA LYS A 51 11.46 14.75 -3.53
C LYS A 51 12.52 13.67 -3.69
N ARG A 52 12.34 12.50 -3.08
CA ARG A 52 13.29 11.40 -3.18
C ARG A 52 12.59 10.04 -3.26
N PRO A 53 13.28 9.02 -3.76
CA PRO A 53 12.87 7.65 -3.58
C PRO A 53 12.65 7.30 -2.09
N ARG A 54 11.58 6.54 -1.82
CA ARG A 54 11.17 6.13 -0.46
C ARG A 54 11.47 4.66 -0.20
N THR A 55 11.60 4.28 1.07
CA THR A 55 11.70 2.88 1.50
C THR A 55 10.46 2.50 2.28
N LEU A 56 9.74 1.49 1.79
CA LEU A 56 8.67 0.83 2.50
C LEU A 56 9.19 -0.47 3.11
N VAL A 57 8.75 -0.80 4.31
CA VAL A 57 8.93 -2.12 4.93
C VAL A 57 7.58 -2.78 5.12
N CYS A 58 7.46 -4.01 4.66
CA CYS A 58 6.31 -4.86 4.90
C CYS A 58 6.78 -6.03 5.78
N HIS A 59 6.43 -6.01 7.07
CA HIS A 59 7.23 -6.67 8.09
C HIS A 59 7.20 -8.20 8.10
N ASP A 60 6.19 -8.81 7.45
CA ASP A 60 5.85 -10.24 7.45
C ASP A 60 6.86 -11.15 8.18
N HIS A 61 6.48 -11.53 9.41
CA HIS A 61 7.25 -12.42 10.26
C HIS A 61 6.36 -13.60 10.63
N ARG A 62 6.72 -14.81 10.17
CA ARG A 62 5.98 -16.06 10.38
C ARG A 62 4.50 -16.04 9.96
N GLY A 63 4.18 -15.36 8.86
CA GLY A 63 2.79 -15.18 8.42
C GLY A 63 2.03 -14.14 9.26
N GLY A 64 2.77 -13.31 10.01
CA GLY A 64 2.24 -12.27 10.88
C GLY A 64 1.90 -12.77 12.28
N TYR A 65 0.81 -12.23 12.83
CA TYR A 65 0.29 -12.37 14.18
C TYR A 65 0.75 -13.56 15.02
N LEU A 66 1.65 -13.29 15.97
CA LEU A 66 2.14 -14.25 16.95
C LEU A 66 1.62 -13.92 18.36
N GLU A 67 1.57 -14.93 19.24
CA GLU A 67 1.05 -14.85 20.61
C GLU A 67 1.66 -13.73 21.48
N TYR A 68 2.84 -13.22 21.09
CA TYR A 68 3.55 -12.18 21.82
C TYR A 68 3.12 -10.75 21.45
N GLU A 69 2.31 -10.56 20.42
CA GLU A 69 1.82 -9.26 19.98
C GLU A 69 0.65 -8.79 20.88
N SER A 70 0.99 -8.33 22.09
CA SER A 70 0.05 -7.76 23.06
C SER A 70 0.11 -6.22 23.08
N LEU A 71 -0.98 -5.56 23.49
CA LEU A 71 -1.08 -4.10 23.46
C LEU A 71 -0.06 -3.39 24.37
N GLN A 72 0.35 -4.02 25.47
CA GLN A 72 1.34 -3.49 26.42
C GLN A 72 2.72 -4.16 26.27
N GLY A 73 2.88 -5.03 25.29
CA GLY A 73 4.04 -5.93 25.20
C GLY A 73 3.97 -7.05 26.25
N ILE A 74 4.51 -8.22 25.91
CA ILE A 74 4.63 -9.32 26.87
C ILE A 74 6.03 -9.33 27.49
N THR A 75 6.12 -9.61 28.79
CA THR A 75 7.40 -10.01 29.37
C THR A 75 7.63 -11.47 29.00
N CYS A 76 8.49 -11.74 28.02
CA CYS A 76 8.89 -13.10 27.69
C CYS A 76 9.81 -13.66 28.79
N THR A 77 9.24 -14.17 29.89
CA THR A 77 10.01 -14.89 30.90
C THR A 77 10.31 -16.33 30.50
N SER A 78 9.53 -16.89 29.58
CA SER A 78 9.74 -18.09 28.77
C SER A 78 8.38 -18.45 28.19
N LEU A 79 8.25 -18.55 26.87
CA LEU A 79 6.97 -18.93 26.26
C LEU A 79 6.57 -20.34 26.74
N PRO A 80 5.33 -20.55 27.22
CA PRO A 80 4.93 -21.82 27.80
C PRO A 80 4.60 -22.84 26.70
N ASN A 81 5.60 -23.59 26.21
CA ASN A 81 5.54 -25.05 26.10
C ASN A 81 6.78 -25.67 25.44
N LYS A 82 7.27 -26.73 26.11
CA LYS A 82 7.76 -28.00 25.57
C LYS A 82 8.25 -27.98 24.11
N ASP A 83 9.45 -27.45 23.91
CA ASP A 83 10.56 -28.12 23.25
C ASP A 83 11.70 -27.12 23.16
N LYS A 84 12.85 -27.45 23.76
CA LYS A 84 14.01 -26.53 23.89
C LYS A 84 14.64 -26.13 22.54
N GLU A 85 14.08 -26.58 21.42
CA GLU A 85 14.58 -26.37 20.06
C GLU A 85 13.90 -25.20 19.31
N HIS A 86 12.82 -24.62 19.83
CA HIS A 86 12.03 -23.62 19.11
C HIS A 86 11.66 -22.39 19.96
N GLN A 87 12.63 -21.75 20.63
CA GLN A 87 12.44 -20.37 21.08
C GLN A 87 12.64 -19.42 19.88
N ILE A 88 11.57 -19.15 19.13
CA ILE A 88 11.63 -18.14 18.07
C ILE A 88 11.57 -16.76 18.70
N PRO A 89 12.48 -15.85 18.32
CA PRO A 89 12.49 -14.52 18.88
C PRO A 89 11.32 -13.65 18.44
N ILE A 90 10.98 -12.70 19.33
CA ILE A 90 10.05 -11.61 19.02
C ILE A 90 10.63 -10.72 17.94
N TYR A 91 9.85 -10.42 16.91
CA TYR A 91 10.23 -9.42 15.93
C TYR A 91 10.19 -8.02 16.57
N SER A 92 11.34 -7.35 16.58
CA SER A 92 11.49 -5.96 16.99
C SER A 92 12.19 -5.19 15.89
N PHE A 93 11.65 -4.01 15.56
CA PHE A 93 12.23 -3.15 14.54
C PHE A 93 12.91 -1.93 15.17
N PHE A 94 14.21 -1.79 14.90
CA PHE A 94 15.04 -0.73 15.49
C PHE A 94 15.42 0.37 14.50
N HIS A 95 15.33 0.10 13.19
CA HIS A 95 15.98 0.90 12.16
C HIS A 95 15.04 1.87 11.45
N TRP A 96 14.16 2.51 12.21
CA TRP A 96 13.13 3.42 11.72
C TRP A 96 13.69 4.56 10.86
N TRP A 97 14.90 5.02 11.13
CA TRP A 97 15.58 6.09 10.38
C TRP A 97 15.93 5.72 8.92
N TYR A 98 15.83 4.45 8.52
CA TYR A 98 16.07 4.03 7.13
C TYR A 98 14.79 3.95 6.27
N ILE A 99 13.61 4.14 6.86
CA ILE A 99 12.34 3.87 6.20
C ILE A 99 11.41 5.08 6.22
N ASP A 100 10.44 5.08 5.31
CA ASP A 100 9.42 6.12 5.16
C ASP A 100 8.03 5.59 5.49
N VAL A 101 7.80 4.29 5.18
CA VAL A 101 6.51 3.62 5.36
C VAL A 101 6.75 2.25 5.99
N PHE A 102 5.94 1.90 6.98
CA PHE A 102 5.90 0.58 7.61
C PHE A 102 4.50 -0.02 7.44
N VAL A 103 4.40 -1.20 6.83
CA VAL A 103 3.15 -1.93 6.67
C VAL A 103 3.09 -3.03 7.73
N TYR A 104 2.05 -2.97 8.56
CA TYR A 104 1.69 -4.06 9.44
C TYR A 104 0.95 -5.13 8.64
N PHE A 105 1.66 -6.17 8.24
CA PHE A 105 1.18 -7.20 7.32
C PHE A 105 0.67 -8.45 8.04
N SER A 106 -0.32 -9.10 7.44
CA SER A 106 -0.91 -10.37 7.87
C SER A 106 -1.89 -10.91 6.82
N HIS A 107 -2.54 -12.04 7.12
CA HIS A 107 -3.52 -12.70 6.26
C HIS A 107 -5.00 -12.60 6.75
N HIS A 108 -5.34 -11.61 7.58
CA HIS A 108 -6.75 -11.31 7.92
C HIS A 108 -7.34 -10.27 6.96
N LEU A 109 -8.66 -10.33 6.69
CA LEU A 109 -9.33 -9.41 5.76
C LEU A 109 -8.97 -7.95 6.05
N VAL A 110 -9.04 -7.55 7.31
CA VAL A 110 -8.60 -6.24 7.79
C VAL A 110 -7.70 -6.42 8.99
N THR A 111 -6.56 -5.75 8.94
CA THR A 111 -5.52 -5.80 9.95
C THR A 111 -5.11 -4.41 10.37
N VAL A 112 -5.39 -4.09 11.63
CA VAL A 112 -5.03 -2.81 12.25
C VAL A 112 -3.66 -2.94 12.92
N PRO A 113 -2.71 -2.01 12.67
CA PRO A 113 -1.44 -2.00 13.37
C PRO A 113 -1.64 -1.82 14.89
N PRO A 114 -0.93 -2.56 15.76
CA PRO A 114 -1.03 -2.36 17.20
C PRO A 114 -0.49 -0.99 17.65
N ASP A 115 -1.04 -0.45 18.73
CA ASP A 115 -0.71 0.90 19.25
C ASP A 115 0.79 1.12 19.48
N VAL A 116 1.51 0.09 19.95
CA VAL A 116 2.98 0.17 20.17
C VAL A 116 3.76 0.37 18.87
N TRP A 117 3.30 -0.22 17.78
CA TRP A 117 3.90 -0.06 16.45
C TRP A 117 3.55 1.31 15.86
N ILE A 118 2.30 1.75 16.03
CA ILE A 118 1.87 3.09 15.63
C ILE A 118 2.71 4.14 16.34
N LEU A 119 2.85 4.02 17.67
CA LEU A 119 3.69 4.91 18.48
C LEU A 119 5.14 4.93 17.98
N ALA A 120 5.75 3.77 17.80
CA ALA A 120 7.14 3.67 17.37
C ALA A 120 7.36 4.32 15.99
N ALA A 121 6.48 4.05 15.02
CA ALA A 121 6.55 4.65 13.69
C ALA A 121 6.38 6.17 13.74
N HIS A 122 5.36 6.65 14.45
CA HIS A 122 5.05 8.08 14.55
C HIS A 122 6.13 8.88 15.28
N GLN A 123 6.79 8.31 16.29
CA GLN A 123 7.92 8.96 16.97
C GLN A 123 9.11 9.20 16.02
N HIS A 124 9.27 8.33 15.02
CA HIS A 124 10.34 8.42 14.04
C HIS A 124 9.92 9.13 12.74
N GLY A 125 8.69 9.64 12.66
CA GLY A 125 8.18 10.28 11.46
C GLY A 125 8.07 9.30 10.28
N VAL A 126 7.61 8.08 10.55
CA VAL A 126 7.35 7.02 9.57
C VAL A 126 5.84 6.81 9.48
N LEU A 127 5.30 6.71 8.26
CA LEU A 127 3.90 6.35 8.06
C LEU A 127 3.69 4.88 8.39
N ILE A 128 2.62 4.53 9.10
CA ILE A 128 2.25 3.16 9.40
C ILE A 128 0.90 2.81 8.77
N LEU A 129 0.89 1.72 8.00
CA LEU A 129 -0.28 1.24 7.27
C LEU A 129 -0.76 -0.09 7.84
N GLY A 130 -2.08 -0.26 7.90
CA GLY A 130 -2.70 -1.57 8.05
C GLY A 130 -2.72 -2.34 6.74
N THR A 131 -3.30 -3.53 6.78
CA THR A 131 -3.48 -4.39 5.59
C THR A 131 -4.95 -4.68 5.37
N PHE A 132 -5.41 -4.52 4.13
CA PHE A 132 -6.66 -5.07 3.61
C PHE A 132 -6.29 -6.13 2.57
N ILE A 133 -6.52 -7.39 2.88
CA ILE A 133 -6.14 -8.51 2.00
C ILE A 133 -7.31 -9.44 1.74
N ILE A 134 -7.47 -9.89 0.51
CA ILE A 134 -8.46 -10.91 0.15
C ILE A 134 -7.75 -12.03 -0.61
N GLU A 135 -7.81 -13.23 -0.05
CA GLU A 135 -7.20 -14.45 -0.62
C GLU A 135 -8.26 -15.47 -1.07
N SER A 136 -9.54 -15.08 -1.06
CA SER A 136 -10.68 -15.96 -1.35
C SER A 136 -11.72 -15.26 -2.23
N ILE A 137 -12.07 -15.92 -3.34
CA ILE A 137 -13.13 -15.45 -4.25
C ILE A 137 -14.47 -15.29 -3.50
N ALA A 138 -14.78 -16.18 -2.55
CA ALA A 138 -16.01 -16.10 -1.79
C ALA A 138 -16.05 -14.84 -0.90
N LEU A 139 -14.92 -14.51 -0.26
CA LEU A 139 -14.79 -13.32 0.56
C LEU A 139 -14.80 -12.05 -0.28
N PHE A 140 -14.16 -12.07 -1.46
CA PHE A 140 -14.22 -10.98 -2.43
C PHE A 140 -15.68 -10.67 -2.82
N ASN A 141 -16.44 -11.70 -3.20
CA ASN A 141 -17.84 -11.54 -3.59
C ASN A 141 -18.72 -11.01 -2.45
N GLN A 142 -18.41 -11.35 -1.18
CA GLN A 142 -19.08 -10.76 -0.02
C GLN A 142 -18.74 -9.27 0.13
N CYS A 143 -17.47 -8.88 -0.01
CA CYS A 143 -17.04 -7.49 0.14
C CYS A 143 -17.57 -6.58 -0.98
N PHE A 144 -17.71 -7.15 -2.18
CA PHE A 144 -18.02 -6.41 -3.41
C PHE A 144 -19.34 -6.84 -4.04
N SER A 145 -20.29 -7.41 -3.28
CA SER A 145 -21.60 -7.86 -3.82
C SER A 145 -22.40 -6.71 -4.42
N ASP A 146 -22.40 -5.56 -3.74
CA ASP A 146 -23.08 -4.33 -4.14
C ASP A 146 -22.36 -3.10 -3.57
N ASP A 147 -22.78 -1.92 -4.05
CA ASP A 147 -22.13 -0.65 -3.71
C ASP A 147 -22.36 -0.25 -2.25
N SER A 148 -23.47 -0.66 -1.62
CA SER A 148 -23.77 -0.34 -0.23
C SER A 148 -22.81 -1.06 0.72
N ILE A 149 -22.58 -2.36 0.49
CA ILE A 149 -21.61 -3.13 1.27
C ILE A 149 -20.21 -2.55 1.06
N THR A 150 -19.82 -2.29 -0.19
CA THR A 150 -18.51 -1.74 -0.52
C THR A 150 -18.27 -0.39 0.16
N ASP A 151 -19.26 0.51 0.12
CA ASP A 151 -19.16 1.84 0.74
C ASP A 151 -19.12 1.78 2.27
N LYS A 152 -19.78 0.78 2.86
CA LYS A 152 -19.68 0.51 4.29
C LYS A 152 -18.30 0.00 4.70
N ILE A 153 -17.66 -0.83 3.87
CA ILE A 153 -16.26 -1.24 4.08
C ILE A 153 -15.36 -0.01 4.01
N VAL A 154 -15.48 0.82 2.98
CA VAL A 154 -14.70 2.07 2.87
C VAL A 154 -14.84 2.93 4.12
N SER A 155 -16.08 3.15 4.57
CA SER A 155 -16.35 3.96 5.76
C SER A 155 -15.71 3.36 7.01
N SER A 156 -15.79 2.04 7.18
CA SER A 156 -15.19 1.32 8.30
C SER A 156 -13.65 1.42 8.30
N LEU A 157 -13.01 1.31 7.13
CA LEU A 157 -11.55 1.44 7.01
C LEU A 157 -11.07 2.87 7.29
N VAL A 158 -11.85 3.89 6.88
CA VAL A 158 -11.57 5.30 7.21
C VAL A 158 -11.73 5.55 8.70
N ASP A 159 -12.81 5.03 9.30
CA ASP A 159 -13.07 5.18 10.73
C ASP A 159 -12.01 4.47 11.57
N LEU A 160 -11.53 3.30 11.15
CA LEU A 160 -10.41 2.61 11.80
C LEU A 160 -9.15 3.49 11.80
N CYS A 161 -8.71 4.00 10.64
CA CYS A 161 -7.56 4.92 10.56
C CYS A 161 -7.74 6.13 11.47
N LYS A 162 -8.94 6.74 11.45
CA LYS A 162 -9.24 7.94 12.23
C LYS A 162 -9.23 7.71 13.74
N ASN A 163 -9.84 6.63 14.21
CA ASN A 163 -9.98 6.36 15.64
C ASN A 163 -8.72 5.75 16.25
N MET A 164 -8.02 4.89 15.49
CA MET A 164 -6.78 4.23 15.92
C MET A 164 -5.54 5.08 15.60
N ASN A 165 -5.68 6.11 14.77
CA ASN A 165 -4.64 7.10 14.43
C ASN A 165 -3.44 6.45 13.71
N PHE A 166 -3.68 5.81 12.56
CA PHE A 166 -2.66 5.34 11.61
C PHE A 166 -2.96 5.80 10.18
N ASP A 167 -2.00 5.62 9.26
CA ASP A 167 -1.88 6.47 8.08
C ASP A 167 -2.44 5.88 6.78
N GLY A 168 -3.11 4.71 6.84
CA GLY A 168 -3.78 4.13 5.67
C GLY A 168 -3.56 2.63 5.50
N TRP A 169 -3.58 2.16 4.25
CA TRP A 169 -3.76 0.75 3.93
C TRP A 169 -2.90 0.26 2.75
N LEU A 170 -2.26 -0.89 2.93
CA LEU A 170 -1.90 -1.76 1.82
C LEU A 170 -3.15 -2.54 1.39
N ILE A 171 -3.48 -2.51 0.09
CA ILE A 171 -4.54 -3.30 -0.52
C ILE A 171 -3.91 -4.42 -1.33
N ASN A 172 -4.19 -5.67 -0.94
CA ASN A 172 -3.68 -6.84 -1.62
C ASN A 172 -4.83 -7.80 -1.99
N ILE A 173 -5.08 -8.00 -3.28
CA ILE A 173 -6.12 -8.92 -3.76
C ILE A 173 -5.42 -10.11 -4.40
N GLU A 174 -5.32 -11.22 -3.68
CA GLU A 174 -4.59 -12.43 -4.06
C GLU A 174 -5.56 -13.52 -4.58
N ASN A 175 -6.61 -13.11 -5.27
CA ASN A 175 -7.56 -13.99 -5.94
C ASN A 175 -8.01 -13.38 -7.28
N ALA A 176 -8.45 -14.24 -8.20
CA ALA A 176 -9.09 -13.78 -9.42
C ALA A 176 -10.41 -13.05 -9.10
N VAL A 177 -10.72 -12.01 -9.87
CA VAL A 177 -11.88 -11.14 -9.74
C VAL A 177 -12.70 -11.25 -11.02
N ASP A 178 -14.00 -11.50 -10.91
CA ASP A 178 -14.86 -11.43 -12.08
C ASP A 178 -14.87 -10.01 -12.65
N SER A 179 -14.73 -9.89 -13.97
CA SER A 179 -14.75 -8.64 -14.72
C SER A 179 -15.90 -7.69 -14.33
N VAL A 180 -17.05 -8.22 -13.91
CA VAL A 180 -18.22 -7.43 -13.45
C VAL A 180 -17.92 -6.59 -12.21
N TYR A 181 -16.94 -6.97 -11.38
CA TYR A 181 -16.59 -6.28 -10.14
C TYR A 181 -15.43 -5.28 -10.30
N LEU A 182 -14.75 -5.23 -11.45
CA LEU A 182 -13.54 -4.41 -11.61
C LEU A 182 -13.77 -2.91 -11.43
N ASP A 183 -14.87 -2.38 -11.99
CA ASP A 183 -15.23 -0.97 -11.83
C ASP A 183 -15.57 -0.63 -10.37
N ARG A 184 -16.18 -1.58 -9.64
CA ARG A 184 -16.49 -1.43 -8.22
C ARG A 184 -15.23 -1.46 -7.36
N LEU A 185 -14.29 -2.36 -7.66
CA LEU A 185 -12.98 -2.41 -7.00
C LEU A 185 -12.19 -1.13 -7.23
N GLU A 186 -12.14 -0.61 -8.47
CA GLU A 186 -11.53 0.68 -8.75
C GLU A 186 -12.23 1.82 -7.98
N GLY A 187 -13.57 1.80 -7.96
CA GLY A 187 -14.38 2.75 -7.20
C GLY A 187 -14.07 2.71 -5.70
N PHE A 188 -13.94 1.53 -5.12
CA PHE A 188 -13.52 1.31 -3.74
C PHE A 188 -12.17 1.97 -3.45
N LEU A 189 -11.16 1.73 -4.28
CA LEU A 189 -9.82 2.32 -4.12
C LEU A 189 -9.88 3.86 -4.13
N ARG A 190 -10.63 4.45 -5.08
CA ARG A 190 -10.80 5.91 -5.18
C ARG A 190 -11.54 6.48 -3.98
N LYS A 191 -12.63 5.82 -3.56
CA LYS A 191 -13.44 6.25 -2.41
C LYS A 191 -12.62 6.16 -1.12
N LEU A 192 -11.85 5.09 -0.92
CA LEU A 192 -10.97 4.91 0.23
C LEU A 192 -9.88 6.00 0.28
N ARG A 193 -9.15 6.19 -0.82
CA ARG A 193 -8.11 7.23 -0.93
C ARG A 193 -8.64 8.61 -0.58
N ARG A 194 -9.79 8.99 -1.16
CA ARG A 194 -10.43 10.28 -0.88
C ARG A 194 -10.91 10.36 0.57
N GLY A 195 -11.60 9.32 1.05
CA GLY A 195 -12.13 9.27 2.41
C GLY A 195 -11.05 9.44 3.47
N LEU A 196 -9.89 8.80 3.31
CA LEU A 196 -8.75 8.95 4.21
C LEU A 196 -8.19 10.38 4.20
N ARG A 197 -7.95 10.96 3.02
CA ARG A 197 -7.43 12.33 2.90
C ARG A 197 -8.36 13.36 3.52
N ASP A 198 -9.66 13.18 3.35
CA ASP A 198 -10.69 14.12 3.83
C ASP A 198 -10.93 14.00 5.35
N ASN A 199 -10.75 12.82 5.94
CA ASN A 199 -11.17 12.53 7.32
C ASN A 199 -10.04 12.19 8.31
N VAL A 200 -8.82 11.90 7.83
CA VAL A 200 -7.68 11.49 8.65
C VAL A 200 -6.57 12.55 8.56
N HIS A 201 -5.84 12.62 7.45
CA HIS A 201 -4.92 13.72 7.10
C HIS A 201 -4.45 13.66 5.64
N ASN A 202 -3.84 14.73 5.14
CA ASN A 202 -3.40 14.84 3.73
C ASN A 202 -2.26 13.88 3.33
N CYS A 203 -1.49 13.37 4.28
CA CYS A 203 -0.37 12.46 4.03
C CYS A 203 -0.75 10.97 3.99
N THR A 204 -2.02 10.60 4.20
CA THR A 204 -2.44 9.18 4.21
C THR A 204 -2.09 8.47 2.91
N GLN A 205 -1.91 7.15 2.95
CA GLN A 205 -1.57 6.33 1.80
C GLN A 205 -2.54 5.16 1.61
N VAL A 206 -3.05 5.01 0.39
CA VAL A 206 -3.55 3.73 -0.13
C VAL A 206 -2.50 3.19 -1.09
N ILE A 207 -1.98 1.99 -0.84
CA ILE A 207 -0.98 1.35 -1.71
C ILE A 207 -1.60 0.09 -2.30
N TRP A 208 -1.56 -0.04 -3.63
CA TRP A 208 -2.02 -1.23 -4.34
C TRP A 208 -0.86 -2.19 -4.59
N TYR A 209 -1.04 -3.47 -4.25
CA TYR A 209 -0.11 -4.54 -4.63
C TYR A 209 -0.40 -5.04 -6.06
N ASP A 210 0.64 -5.24 -6.86
CA ASP A 210 0.57 -5.70 -8.25
C ASP A 210 0.10 -7.16 -8.35
N SER A 211 -1.22 -7.37 -8.26
CA SER A 211 -1.83 -8.69 -8.26
C SER A 211 -2.83 -8.89 -9.40
N VAL A 212 -4.03 -8.29 -9.31
CA VAL A 212 -5.11 -8.47 -10.28
C VAL A 212 -4.85 -7.60 -11.50
N VAL A 213 -4.94 -8.16 -12.71
CA VAL A 213 -4.83 -7.42 -13.97
C VAL A 213 -6.19 -6.94 -14.48
N ASN A 214 -6.18 -6.19 -15.58
CA ASN A 214 -7.32 -5.60 -16.25
C ASN A 214 -8.44 -6.57 -16.63
N SER A 215 -8.10 -7.84 -16.87
CA SER A 215 -9.05 -8.91 -17.17
C SER A 215 -9.75 -9.46 -15.92
N GLY A 216 -9.20 -9.16 -14.73
CA GLY A 216 -9.59 -9.74 -13.47
C GLY A 216 -8.79 -10.98 -13.06
N GLU A 217 -7.89 -11.47 -13.91
CA GLU A 217 -6.99 -12.57 -13.55
C GLU A 217 -5.98 -12.13 -12.48
N LEU A 218 -5.65 -13.05 -11.57
CA LEU A 218 -4.53 -12.88 -10.65
C LEU A 218 -3.23 -13.17 -11.41
N CYS A 219 -2.46 -12.13 -11.73
CA CYS A 219 -1.23 -12.26 -12.50
C CYS A 219 -0.24 -11.12 -12.16
N TRP A 220 0.72 -11.40 -11.30
CA TRP A 220 1.76 -10.44 -10.92
C TRP A 220 2.64 -10.08 -12.12
N GLN A 221 2.65 -8.81 -12.51
CA GLN A 221 3.40 -8.34 -13.67
C GLN A 221 4.88 -8.09 -13.34
N ASN A 222 5.17 -7.80 -12.07
CA ASN A 222 6.48 -7.34 -11.57
C ASN A 222 6.87 -5.94 -12.10
N GLU A 223 5.91 -5.21 -12.68
CA GLU A 223 6.10 -3.90 -13.31
C GLU A 223 4.78 -3.14 -13.42
N LEU A 224 4.88 -1.83 -13.65
CA LEU A 224 3.74 -1.04 -14.12
C LEU A 224 3.66 -1.12 -15.65
N ASN A 225 2.59 -1.69 -16.19
CA ASN A 225 2.44 -1.88 -17.64
C ASN A 225 0.99 -1.66 -18.11
N LYS A 226 0.67 -2.13 -19.32
CA LYS A 226 -0.67 -2.00 -19.92
C LYS A 226 -1.69 -2.98 -19.33
N ASP A 227 -1.27 -4.03 -18.67
CA ASP A 227 -2.15 -5.09 -18.17
C ASP A 227 -2.65 -4.78 -16.76
N ASN A 228 -2.00 -3.87 -16.03
CA ASN A 228 -2.51 -3.28 -14.77
C ASN A 228 -3.00 -1.82 -14.95
N LYS A 229 -3.26 -1.41 -16.20
CA LYS A 229 -3.76 -0.09 -16.63
C LYS A 229 -4.80 -0.21 -17.74
N LEU A 230 -5.97 0.44 -17.66
CA LEU A 230 -6.88 0.50 -18.81
C LEU A 230 -6.49 1.68 -19.70
N GLU A 231 -6.32 1.43 -21.00
CA GLU A 231 -6.30 2.51 -21.98
C GLU A 231 -7.71 3.09 -22.13
N THR A 232 -7.86 4.40 -21.92
CA THR A 232 -9.12 5.10 -22.15
C THR A 232 -9.56 4.98 -23.60
N LEU A 233 -10.83 4.63 -23.83
CA LEU A 233 -11.51 4.93 -25.08
C LEU A 233 -11.58 6.47 -25.24
N GLU A 234 -11.14 6.98 -26.39
CA GLU A 234 -11.36 8.38 -26.75
C GLU A 234 -12.87 8.61 -26.94
N THR A 235 -13.55 9.17 -25.94
CA THR A 235 -14.89 9.72 -26.16
C THR A 235 -14.76 11.03 -26.91
N SER A 236 -14.76 10.94 -28.23
CA SER A 236 -15.00 12.07 -29.12
C SER A 236 -16.42 12.59 -28.86
N ILE A 237 -16.60 13.57 -27.98
CA ILE A 237 -17.86 14.29 -27.92
C ILE A 237 -17.93 15.15 -29.17
N ASN A 238 -18.60 14.66 -30.20
CA ASN A 238 -19.06 15.48 -31.31
C ASN A 238 -20.17 16.39 -30.78
N VAL A 239 -19.80 17.58 -30.31
CA VAL A 239 -20.78 18.64 -30.11
C VAL A 239 -21.26 19.04 -31.50
N ALA A 240 -22.45 18.60 -31.88
CA ALA A 240 -23.10 19.06 -33.10
C ALA A 240 -23.24 20.60 -33.03
N PRO A 241 -22.90 21.35 -34.09
CA PRO A 241 -23.05 22.79 -34.05
C PRO A 241 -24.55 23.11 -33.91
N GLU A 242 -24.91 23.79 -32.82
CA GLU A 242 -26.22 24.42 -32.72
C GLU A 242 -26.43 25.32 -33.95
N GLN A 243 -27.44 25.00 -34.76
CA GLN A 243 -27.93 25.92 -35.78
C GLN A 243 -28.55 27.12 -35.09
N ARG A 244 -27.75 28.15 -34.82
CA ARG A 244 -28.28 29.48 -34.53
C ARG A 244 -28.87 30.04 -35.81
N ASN A 245 -30.20 30.15 -35.82
CA ASN A 245 -30.92 30.99 -36.78
C ASN A 245 -30.41 32.43 -36.66
N ILE A 246 -29.54 32.85 -37.58
CA ILE A 246 -29.19 34.25 -37.77
C ILE A 246 -30.11 34.79 -38.85
N GLY A 247 -31.08 35.58 -38.40
CA GLY A 247 -31.94 36.36 -39.28
C GLY A 247 -31.15 37.37 -40.11
N ASN A 248 -31.64 37.59 -41.33
CA ASN A 248 -31.19 38.56 -42.34
C ASN A 248 -30.67 39.88 -41.75
N TYR A 249 -29.42 40.24 -42.06
CA TYR A 249 -29.03 41.63 -42.30
C TYR A 249 -27.83 41.69 -43.26
N ASN A 250 -28.03 42.36 -44.41
CA ASN A 250 -26.99 42.76 -45.35
C ASN A 250 -26.18 43.93 -44.77
N GLN A 251 -24.83 43.86 -44.76
CA GLN A 251 -23.93 44.89 -45.34
C GLN A 251 -22.42 44.65 -45.05
N LYS A 252 -21.66 44.62 -46.15
CA LYS A 252 -20.29 45.13 -46.39
C LYS A 252 -19.03 44.55 -45.68
N ILE A 253 -18.30 43.77 -46.50
CA ILE A 253 -16.86 43.77 -46.91
C ILE A 253 -15.70 43.94 -45.87
N TYR A 254 -14.66 43.11 -46.14
CA TYR A 254 -13.25 43.06 -45.68
C TYR A 254 -13.08 42.33 -44.33
N ASP A 255 -12.28 41.27 -44.15
CA ASP A 255 -10.92 41.03 -44.64
C ASP A 255 -10.54 39.52 -44.52
N VAL A 256 -9.59 39.06 -45.33
CA VAL A 256 -9.09 37.68 -45.38
C VAL A 256 -7.84 37.56 -44.51
N THR A 257 -7.98 37.05 -43.28
CA THR A 257 -6.90 36.32 -42.61
C THR A 257 -7.48 35.21 -41.74
N ARG A 258 -7.37 33.98 -42.26
CA ARG A 258 -7.43 32.75 -41.46
C ARG A 258 -6.33 32.78 -40.40
N THR A 259 -6.68 33.13 -39.18
CA THR A 259 -6.02 32.62 -37.98
C THR A 259 -7.05 31.85 -37.19
N LEU A 260 -7.24 30.59 -37.57
CA LEU A 260 -7.78 29.59 -36.66
C LEU A 260 -6.72 29.41 -35.58
N VAL A 261 -6.84 30.16 -34.49
CA VAL A 261 -6.12 29.86 -33.26
C VAL A 261 -6.64 28.49 -32.81
N PRO A 262 -5.81 27.44 -32.71
CA PRO A 262 -6.29 26.20 -32.14
C PRO A 262 -6.59 26.48 -30.67
N PHE A 263 -7.87 26.46 -30.29
CA PHE A 263 -8.22 26.31 -28.89
C PHE A 263 -7.54 25.03 -28.38
N PRO A 264 -6.80 25.07 -27.26
CA PRO A 264 -6.28 23.85 -26.67
C PRO A 264 -7.47 23.07 -26.14
N VAL A 265 -7.93 22.09 -26.92
CA VAL A 265 -8.79 21.03 -26.41
C VAL A 265 -7.92 20.25 -25.43
N ARG A 266 -7.98 20.59 -24.13
CA ARG A 266 -7.49 19.72 -23.07
C ARG A 266 -8.31 18.44 -23.13
N ARG A 267 -7.81 17.45 -23.88
CA ARG A 267 -8.34 16.09 -23.91
C ARG A 267 -8.05 15.48 -22.53
N LEU A 268 -9.06 15.45 -21.66
CA LEU A 268 -8.96 14.74 -20.39
C LEU A 268 -8.99 13.24 -20.68
N LYS A 269 -7.82 12.61 -20.79
CA LYS A 269 -7.72 11.15 -20.69
C LYS A 269 -7.93 10.76 -19.23
N THR A 270 -9.14 10.34 -18.87
CA THR A 270 -9.40 9.81 -17.52
C THR A 270 -8.87 8.39 -17.41
N LEU A 271 -7.57 8.23 -17.16
CA LEU A 271 -6.96 6.93 -16.93
C LEU A 271 -7.72 6.18 -15.83
N ARG A 272 -8.14 4.95 -16.16
CA ARG A 272 -8.77 4.02 -15.22
C ARG A 272 -7.78 2.97 -14.75
N ARG A 273 -8.10 2.39 -13.59
CA ARG A 273 -7.44 1.30 -12.83
C ARG A 273 -5.98 1.54 -12.39
N TRP A 274 -5.40 0.54 -11.72
CA TRP A 274 -5.20 0.58 -10.25
C TRP A 274 -4.39 1.77 -9.75
N PHE A 275 -3.23 2.03 -10.35
CA PHE A 275 -2.32 3.08 -9.89
C PHE A 275 -2.95 4.49 -9.90
N SER A 276 -3.85 4.76 -10.84
CA SER A 276 -4.58 6.03 -10.91
C SER A 276 -5.56 6.23 -9.74
N ALA A 277 -6.04 5.14 -9.13
CA ALA A 277 -7.02 5.14 -8.06
C ALA A 277 -6.41 5.25 -6.66
N VAL A 278 -5.15 4.87 -6.50
CA VAL A 278 -4.45 4.79 -5.20
C VAL A 278 -3.38 5.88 -5.06
N ASP A 279 -2.64 5.90 -3.96
CA ASP A 279 -1.49 6.80 -3.76
C ASP A 279 -0.20 6.15 -4.27
N GLY A 280 0.04 4.87 -3.97
CA GLY A 280 1.23 4.14 -4.39
C GLY A 280 0.94 2.81 -5.11
N PHE A 281 1.88 2.38 -5.96
CA PHE A 281 1.87 1.09 -6.62
C PHE A 281 3.05 0.26 -6.12
N TYR A 282 2.80 -0.97 -5.67
CA TYR A 282 3.80 -1.88 -5.14
C TYR A 282 3.90 -3.09 -6.07
N THR A 283 5.00 -3.22 -6.81
CA THR A 283 5.26 -4.37 -7.69
C THR A 283 5.51 -5.65 -6.90
N ASN A 284 5.23 -6.79 -7.52
CA ASN A 284 5.80 -8.06 -7.08
C ASN A 284 7.34 -8.07 -7.20
N TYR A 285 8.00 -9.10 -6.65
CA TYR A 285 9.45 -9.18 -6.46
C TYR A 285 10.22 -9.99 -7.52
N GLY A 286 9.56 -10.62 -8.50
CA GLY A 286 10.18 -11.39 -9.58
C GLY A 286 10.64 -10.55 -10.78
N TRP A 287 11.01 -9.28 -10.57
CA TRP A 287 11.32 -8.35 -11.64
C TRP A 287 12.75 -8.51 -12.19
N THR A 288 13.00 -7.90 -13.34
CA THR A 288 14.30 -7.81 -14.01
C THR A 288 14.59 -6.35 -14.34
N GLU A 289 15.81 -6.02 -14.75
CA GLU A 289 16.13 -4.65 -15.19
C GLU A 289 15.28 -4.20 -16.40
N CYS A 290 14.86 -5.14 -17.25
CA CYS A 290 13.91 -4.86 -18.34
C CYS A 290 12.55 -4.39 -17.80
N HIS A 291 12.06 -5.03 -16.73
CA HIS A 291 10.81 -4.64 -16.06
C HIS A 291 10.91 -3.22 -15.44
N LEU A 292 12.09 -2.84 -14.93
CA LEU A 292 12.33 -1.47 -14.45
C LEU A 292 12.25 -0.44 -15.59
N GLN A 293 12.85 -0.76 -16.75
CA GLN A 293 12.80 0.10 -17.93
C GLN A 293 11.35 0.28 -18.43
N GLN A 294 10.60 -0.82 -18.54
CA GLN A 294 9.19 -0.80 -18.97
C GLN A 294 8.29 -0.05 -17.99
N THR A 295 8.51 -0.21 -16.69
CA THR A 295 7.84 0.58 -15.65
C THR A 295 8.09 2.07 -15.84
N LEU A 296 9.34 2.47 -16.09
CA LEU A 296 9.75 3.86 -16.27
C LEU A 296 9.10 4.49 -17.51
N GLU A 297 9.13 3.77 -18.63
CA GLU A 297 8.48 4.19 -19.88
C GLU A 297 6.96 4.33 -19.71
N THR A 298 6.32 3.34 -19.08
CA THR A 298 4.88 3.36 -18.81
C THR A 298 4.51 4.50 -17.89
N PHE A 299 5.31 4.79 -16.86
CA PHE A 299 5.12 5.92 -15.95
C PHE A 299 5.16 7.26 -16.70
N TYR A 300 6.25 7.54 -17.42
CA TYR A 300 6.39 8.84 -18.09
C TYR A 300 5.33 9.05 -19.17
N LYS A 301 4.97 8.00 -19.91
CA LYS A 301 3.96 8.06 -20.96
C LYS A 301 2.55 8.35 -20.44
N ASN A 302 2.23 7.94 -19.20
CA ASN A 302 0.84 7.89 -18.76
C ASN A 302 0.54 8.55 -17.41
N PHE A 303 1.49 8.64 -16.49
CA PHE A 303 1.20 9.03 -15.11
C PHE A 303 1.97 10.27 -14.64
N SER A 304 3.00 10.71 -15.38
CA SER A 304 3.90 11.79 -14.95
C SER A 304 3.24 13.17 -14.78
N ASP A 305 2.05 13.39 -15.35
CA ASP A 305 1.29 14.62 -15.16
C ASP A 305 0.68 14.75 -13.75
N ASP A 306 0.31 13.63 -13.12
CA ASP A 306 -0.48 13.61 -11.87
C ASP A 306 0.16 12.79 -10.74
N LYS A 307 1.21 12.00 -11.04
CA LYS A 307 1.87 11.07 -10.11
C LYS A 307 3.35 11.34 -10.01
N SER A 308 3.96 10.90 -8.91
CA SER A 308 5.41 10.89 -8.75
C SER A 308 5.97 9.51 -9.07
N LEU A 309 7.18 9.45 -9.64
CA LEU A 309 7.92 8.20 -9.80
C LEU A 309 8.15 7.51 -8.44
N PHE A 310 8.25 8.30 -7.37
CA PHE A 310 8.43 7.82 -6.00
C PHE A 310 7.18 7.14 -5.43
N ASP A 311 6.03 7.24 -6.09
CA ASP A 311 4.81 6.51 -5.76
C ASP A 311 4.87 5.05 -6.24
N ILE A 312 5.89 4.65 -7.00
CA ILE A 312 6.12 3.27 -7.43
C ILE A 312 7.18 2.63 -6.54
N TYR A 313 6.78 1.60 -5.80
CA TYR A 313 7.61 0.79 -4.92
C TYR A 313 7.93 -0.54 -5.59
N ILE A 314 9.20 -0.75 -5.92
CA ILE A 314 9.67 -2.03 -6.48
C ILE A 314 9.93 -3.02 -5.32
N GLY A 315 9.31 -4.19 -5.41
CA GLY A 315 9.35 -5.21 -4.36
C GLY A 315 10.70 -5.93 -4.22
N ILE A 316 11.13 -6.17 -2.99
CA ILE A 316 12.29 -7.02 -2.66
C ILE A 316 11.81 -8.02 -1.62
N ASP A 317 11.81 -9.32 -1.95
CA ASP A 317 11.53 -10.37 -0.97
C ASP A 317 12.81 -10.79 -0.23
N VAL A 318 12.87 -10.54 1.07
CA VAL A 318 14.04 -10.86 1.88
C VAL A 318 14.22 -12.37 2.03
N PHE A 319 13.17 -13.18 1.87
CA PHE A 319 13.35 -14.64 1.81
C PHE A 319 13.99 -15.12 0.51
N GLY A 320 14.00 -14.30 -0.54
CA GLY A 320 14.58 -14.65 -1.84
C GLY A 320 13.76 -15.68 -2.62
N ARG A 321 12.43 -15.67 -2.48
CA ARG A 321 11.54 -16.48 -3.32
C ARG A 321 11.61 -15.93 -4.74
N ASP A 322 12.21 -16.72 -5.62
CA ASP A 322 12.41 -16.41 -7.05
C ASP A 322 13.17 -15.10 -7.34
N CYS A 323 13.94 -14.59 -6.37
CA CYS A 323 14.71 -13.36 -6.49
C CYS A 323 15.96 -13.35 -5.58
N THR A 324 16.77 -12.29 -5.66
CA THR A 324 17.92 -12.10 -4.75
C THR A 324 17.44 -11.62 -3.38
N GLY A 325 17.59 -12.46 -2.36
CA GLY A 325 17.17 -12.17 -0.97
C GLY A 325 18.29 -12.29 0.08
N GLY A 326 17.89 -12.31 1.34
CA GLY A 326 18.76 -12.46 2.52
C GLY A 326 19.76 -11.31 2.66
N TRP A 327 21.02 -11.66 2.94
CA TRP A 327 22.09 -10.66 3.08
C TRP A 327 22.39 -9.88 1.81
N GLU A 328 21.92 -10.34 0.66
CA GLU A 328 22.20 -9.74 -0.66
C GLU A 328 21.12 -8.74 -1.11
N CYS A 329 20.10 -8.44 -0.28
CA CYS A 329 19.04 -7.47 -0.59
C CYS A 329 19.56 -6.06 -0.94
N PHE A 330 20.79 -5.71 -0.60
CA PHE A 330 21.40 -4.44 -0.99
C PHE A 330 21.60 -4.33 -2.52
N LYS A 331 21.79 -5.45 -3.22
CA LYS A 331 21.96 -5.50 -4.68
C LYS A 331 20.69 -5.08 -5.44
N PRO A 332 19.52 -5.72 -5.24
CA PRO A 332 18.30 -5.25 -5.87
C PRO A 332 17.93 -3.83 -5.43
N LEU A 333 18.16 -3.46 -4.15
CA LEU A 333 17.92 -2.11 -3.68
C LEU A 333 18.77 -1.08 -4.45
N GLU A 334 20.06 -1.32 -4.65
CA GLU A 334 20.93 -0.41 -5.41
C GLU A 334 20.42 -0.24 -6.85
N LEU A 335 20.03 -1.33 -7.51
CA LEU A 335 19.51 -1.28 -8.87
C LEU A 335 18.19 -0.49 -8.95
N ILE A 336 17.24 -0.72 -8.04
CA ILE A 336 15.99 0.05 -7.94
C ILE A 336 16.29 1.55 -7.81
N ARG A 337 17.26 1.93 -6.98
CA ARG A 337 17.63 3.33 -6.76
C ARG A 337 18.32 3.97 -7.96
N ARG A 338 19.10 3.23 -8.77
CA ARG A 338 19.66 3.73 -10.04
C ARG A 338 18.57 4.17 -11.02
N TYR A 339 17.41 3.53 -10.96
CA TYR A 339 16.21 3.90 -11.73
C TYR A 339 15.32 4.95 -11.02
N ASN A 340 15.75 5.45 -9.85
CA ASN A 340 15.06 6.47 -9.06
C ASN A 340 13.67 6.04 -8.54
N PHE A 341 13.40 4.73 -8.46
CA PHE A 341 12.17 4.18 -7.90
C PHE A 341 12.22 4.05 -6.37
N SER A 342 11.04 4.06 -5.75
CA SER A 342 10.90 3.62 -4.35
C SER A 342 11.10 2.10 -4.24
N ALA A 343 11.45 1.61 -3.05
CA ALA A 343 11.65 0.19 -2.80
C ALA A 343 10.73 -0.27 -1.67
N ALA A 344 10.21 -1.49 -1.77
CA ALA A 344 9.44 -2.15 -0.73
C ALA A 344 10.15 -3.44 -0.30
N ILE A 345 10.63 -3.45 0.95
CA ILE A 345 11.34 -4.58 1.55
C ILE A 345 10.31 -5.47 2.26
N PHE A 346 10.04 -6.63 1.68
CA PHE A 346 9.08 -7.60 2.19
C PHE A 346 9.76 -8.63 3.09
N ALA A 347 9.10 -8.94 4.21
CA ALA A 347 9.44 -10.00 5.14
C ALA A 347 10.87 -9.94 5.74
N PRO A 348 11.36 -8.77 6.25
CA PRO A 348 12.63 -8.72 6.99
C PRO A 348 12.59 -9.54 8.29
N GLY A 349 11.42 -10.04 8.71
CA GLY A 349 11.28 -11.09 9.71
C GLY A 349 12.18 -12.31 9.47
N TRP A 350 12.61 -12.54 8.22
CA TRP A 350 13.68 -13.47 7.85
C TRP A 350 14.88 -13.47 8.79
N ILE A 351 15.31 -12.30 9.30
CA ILE A 351 16.43 -12.19 10.24
C ILE A 351 16.14 -12.98 11.53
N CYS A 352 14.93 -12.80 12.07
CA CYS A 352 14.46 -13.48 13.27
C CYS A 352 14.28 -14.99 13.04
N GLU A 353 13.81 -15.36 11.86
CA GLU A 353 13.48 -16.76 11.53
C GLU A 353 14.68 -17.61 11.14
N THR A 354 15.72 -17.00 10.56
CA THR A 354 16.84 -17.74 9.96
C THR A 354 18.18 -17.53 10.66
N CYS A 355 18.45 -16.36 11.23
CA CYS A 355 19.78 -16.06 11.78
C CYS A 355 20.07 -16.82 13.09
N PRO A 356 19.16 -16.94 14.08
CA PRO A 356 19.42 -17.71 15.29
C PRO A 356 19.78 -19.19 15.03
N LYS A 357 19.26 -19.77 13.94
CA LYS A 357 19.57 -21.14 13.54
C LYS A 357 20.95 -21.27 12.90
N ARG A 358 21.43 -20.21 12.24
CA ARG A 358 22.68 -20.19 11.48
C ARG A 358 23.86 -19.69 12.31
N ASP A 359 23.63 -18.78 13.26
CA ASP A 359 24.67 -18.15 14.07
C ASP A 359 24.17 -17.88 15.49
N GLN A 360 24.28 -18.88 16.37
CA GLN A 360 23.85 -18.82 17.77
C GLN A 360 24.69 -17.86 18.62
N LYS A 361 25.80 -17.31 18.10
CA LYS A 361 26.72 -16.44 18.84
C LYS A 361 26.46 -14.95 18.60
N ILE A 362 25.68 -14.60 17.58
CA ILE A 362 25.38 -13.21 17.23
C ILE A 362 23.96 -12.87 17.69
N SER A 363 23.80 -11.74 18.39
CA SER A 363 22.49 -11.29 18.83
C SER A 363 21.60 -10.92 17.63
N LEU A 364 20.28 -10.97 17.82
CA LEU A 364 19.35 -10.50 16.80
C LEU A 364 19.49 -9.02 16.50
N PHE A 365 19.84 -8.23 17.52
CA PHE A 365 20.13 -6.82 17.34
C PHE A 365 21.33 -6.61 16.42
N ASP A 366 22.39 -7.40 16.58
CA ASP A 366 23.59 -7.32 15.74
C ASP A 366 23.33 -7.81 14.32
N ASN A 367 22.59 -8.91 14.15
CA ASN A 367 22.17 -9.39 12.84
C ASN A 367 21.25 -8.39 12.12
N SER A 368 20.31 -7.79 12.86
CA SER A 368 19.47 -6.71 12.35
C SER A 368 20.32 -5.50 11.92
N THR A 369 21.21 -5.03 12.80
CA THR A 369 22.12 -3.93 12.51
C THR A 369 23.00 -4.21 11.29
N ARG A 370 23.52 -5.43 11.14
CA ARG A 370 24.27 -5.85 9.97
C ARG A 370 23.43 -5.75 8.70
N PHE A 371 22.22 -6.30 8.70
CA PHE A 371 21.33 -6.31 7.53
C PHE A 371 21.02 -4.88 7.09
N TRP A 372 20.56 -4.04 8.02
CA TRP A 372 20.16 -2.67 7.73
C TRP A 372 21.36 -1.77 7.35
N ASN A 373 22.55 -2.03 7.87
CA ASN A 373 23.76 -1.34 7.43
C ASN A 373 24.19 -1.70 6.00
N LEU A 374 23.96 -2.95 5.54
CA LEU A 374 24.19 -3.31 4.14
C LEU A 374 23.28 -2.52 3.21
N LEU A 375 22.00 -2.36 3.60
CA LEU A 375 21.06 -1.53 2.85
C LEU A 375 21.42 -0.05 2.90
N LYS A 376 22.04 0.44 4.00
CA LYS A 376 22.50 1.83 4.15
C LYS A 376 23.47 2.24 3.02
N VAL A 377 24.39 1.35 2.63
CA VAL A 377 25.43 1.66 1.63
C VAL A 377 24.80 2.10 0.30
N SER A 378 23.64 1.57 -0.05
CA SER A 378 22.87 1.95 -1.24
C SER A 378 22.28 3.37 -1.17
N PHE A 379 22.18 4.01 0.00
CA PHE A 379 21.66 5.37 0.16
C PHE A 379 22.71 6.47 -0.04
N LEU A 380 24.01 6.12 -0.06
CA LEU A 380 25.10 7.11 -0.15
C LEU A 380 25.26 7.70 -1.57
N PHE A 381 24.58 7.16 -2.58
CA PHE A 381 24.71 7.61 -3.97
C PHE A 381 23.82 8.81 -4.34
N PHE A 382 23.07 9.40 -3.40
CA PHE A 382 22.06 10.43 -3.71
C PHE A 382 22.03 11.64 -2.75
N ASN A 383 23.16 11.98 -2.10
CA ASN A 383 23.30 13.27 -1.38
C ASN A 383 23.92 14.34 -2.25
#